data_AF-X1IG79-F1
#
_entry.id   AF-X1IG79-F1
#
_cell.length_a   1.000
_cell.length_b   1.000
_cell.length_c   1.000
_cell.angle_alpha   90.00
_cell.angle_beta   90.00
_cell.angle_gamma   90.00
#
_symmetry.space_group_name_H-M   'P 1'
#
loop_
_entity.id
_entity.type
_entity.pdbx_description
1 polymer ?
#
loop_
_entity_poly.entity_id
_entity_poly.type
_entity_poly.pdbx_seq_one_letter_code
_entity_poly.pdbx_strand_id
1 'polypeptide(L)'
;MDQHERWLRGYLTESTKEKYSLGLRHFCKHYNVRWEDTLEWGVEQAEDALIDWKNDMLSTWAGKTIRLYFTAVKAWFVFNRIRVMAQCKNVPVSREILDYIPSREDVQRLLDGSKLHHKVAIALLAFSGLRPVDVIELEYQNIKRSLREDHEVLSILKRHRKTRQWYVGFI
;
A
#
# COMPACT_ATOMS: atom_id res chain seq x y z
N MET A 1 11.44 5.73 -24.47
CA MET A 1 10.63 5.35 -23.30
C MET A 1 11.58 4.74 -22.30
N ASP A 2 11.71 5.37 -21.14
CA ASP A 2 12.67 4.99 -20.10
C ASP A 2 12.42 3.55 -19.60
N GLN A 3 13.49 2.78 -19.35
CA GLN A 3 13.42 1.39 -18.90
C GLN A 3 12.68 1.29 -17.56
N HIS A 4 12.90 2.27 -16.69
CA HIS A 4 12.22 2.39 -15.40
C HIS A 4 10.72 2.65 -15.58
N GLU A 5 10.30 3.52 -16.51
CA GLU A 5 8.88 3.68 -16.84
C GLU A 5 8.23 2.40 -17.37
N ARG A 6 8.94 1.66 -18.24
CA ARG A 6 8.44 0.39 -18.79
C ARG A 6 8.24 -0.66 -17.71
N TRP A 7 9.16 -0.75 -16.76
CA TRP A 7 9.03 -1.61 -15.59
C TRP A 7 7.81 -1.22 -14.74
N LEU A 8 7.66 0.07 -14.42
CA LEU A 8 6.55 0.55 -13.60
C LEU A 8 5.17 0.34 -14.23
N ARG A 9 5.06 0.38 -15.57
CA ARG A 9 3.80 0.10 -16.29
C ARG A 9 3.27 -1.32 -16.06
N GLY A 10 4.13 -2.27 -15.65
CA GLY A 10 3.72 -3.64 -15.31
C GLY A 10 2.87 -3.74 -14.03
N TYR A 11 2.83 -2.71 -13.19
CA TYR A 11 2.07 -2.70 -11.94
C TYR A 11 0.70 -2.02 -12.09
N LEU A 12 -0.32 -2.62 -11.48
CA LEU A 12 -1.71 -2.16 -11.60
C LEU A 12 -2.03 -0.88 -10.84
N THR A 13 -1.40 -0.65 -9.69
CA THR A 13 -1.76 0.45 -8.77
C THR A 13 -0.65 1.47 -8.64
N GLU A 14 -0.98 2.76 -8.70
CA GLU A 14 -0.02 3.87 -8.54
C GLU A 14 0.75 3.79 -7.22
N SER A 15 0.08 3.46 -6.11
CA SER A 15 0.76 3.30 -4.81
C SER A 15 1.88 2.24 -4.83
N THR A 16 1.74 1.18 -5.65
CA THR A 16 2.81 0.19 -5.81
C THR A 16 3.96 0.76 -6.64
N LYS A 17 3.65 1.48 -7.72
CA LYS A 17 4.66 2.13 -8.57
C LYS A 17 5.49 3.13 -7.78
N GLU A 18 4.83 3.99 -7.01
CA GLU A 18 5.48 4.98 -6.14
C GLU A 18 6.40 4.32 -5.12
N LYS A 19 5.91 3.31 -4.39
CA LYS A 19 6.70 2.59 -3.38
C LYS A 19 7.90 1.86 -3.99
N TYR A 20 7.72 1.27 -5.17
CA TYR A 20 8.78 0.51 -5.85
C TYR A 20 9.84 1.45 -6.41
N SER A 21 9.41 2.54 -7.05
CA SER A 21 10.31 3.60 -7.52
C SER A 21 11.09 4.23 -6.36
N LEU A 22 10.43 4.47 -5.22
CA LEU A 22 11.09 5.00 -4.03
C LEU A 22 12.14 4.02 -3.47
N GLY A 23 11.80 2.73 -3.38
CA GLY A 23 12.75 1.70 -2.96
C GLY A 23 13.98 1.63 -3.87
N LEU A 24 13.78 1.62 -5.19
CA LEU A 24 14.88 1.66 -6.17
C LEU A 24 15.71 2.93 -6.05
N ARG A 25 15.09 4.09 -5.88
CA ARG A 25 15.79 5.36 -5.69
C ARG A 25 16.68 5.35 -4.44
N HIS A 26 16.20 4.81 -3.33
CA HIS A 26 17.02 4.69 -2.12
C HIS A 26 18.21 3.76 -2.30
N PHE A 27 18.03 2.64 -3.02
CA PHE A 27 19.10 1.72 -3.37
C PHE A 27 20.17 2.39 -4.23
N CYS A 28 19.76 3.01 -5.33
CA CYS A 28 20.64 3.75 -6.23
C CYS A 28 21.39 4.87 -5.50
N LYS A 29 20.69 5.62 -4.63
CA LYS A 29 21.31 6.66 -3.80
C LYS A 29 22.36 6.10 -2.85
N HIS A 30 22.13 4.92 -2.26
CA HIS A 30 23.07 4.29 -1.33
C HIS A 30 24.40 3.93 -2.02
N TYR A 31 24.35 3.41 -3.24
CA TYR A 31 25.53 3.10 -4.06
C TYR A 31 26.06 4.28 -4.89
N ASN A 32 25.43 5.45 -4.80
CA ASN A 32 25.72 6.62 -5.64
C ASN A 32 25.75 6.30 -7.15
N VAL A 33 24.81 5.48 -7.58
CA VAL A 33 24.61 5.11 -9.00
C VAL A 33 23.25 5.58 -9.48
N ARG A 34 23.07 5.67 -10.78
CA ARG A 34 21.75 5.75 -11.38
C ARG A 34 21.19 4.34 -11.62
N TRP A 35 19.88 4.23 -11.82
CA TRP A 35 19.28 2.91 -12.09
C TRP A 35 19.73 2.34 -13.44
N GLU A 36 20.11 3.18 -14.40
CA GLU A 36 20.65 2.71 -15.68
C GLU A 36 22.00 2.00 -15.51
N ASP A 37 22.85 2.49 -14.61
CA ASP A 37 24.15 1.89 -14.32
C ASP A 37 24.01 0.49 -13.72
N THR A 38 22.90 0.22 -13.01
CA THR A 38 22.62 -1.11 -12.44
C THR A 38 22.30 -2.18 -13.48
N LEU A 39 22.06 -1.79 -14.74
CA LEU A 39 21.76 -2.73 -15.83
C LEU A 39 23.02 -3.47 -16.31
N GLU A 40 24.20 -2.90 -16.08
CA GLU A 40 25.48 -3.49 -16.45
C GLU A 40 26.02 -4.43 -15.38
N TRP A 41 25.35 -4.50 -14.22
CA TRP A 41 25.80 -5.30 -13.09
C TRP A 41 25.68 -6.80 -13.39
N GLY A 42 26.70 -7.54 -13.00
CA GLY A 42 26.64 -9.01 -12.95
C GLY A 42 25.66 -9.50 -11.90
N VAL A 43 25.21 -10.76 -12.01
CA VAL A 43 24.28 -11.38 -11.04
C VAL A 43 24.88 -11.35 -9.63
N GLU A 44 26.14 -11.76 -9.49
CA GLU A 44 26.85 -11.78 -8.20
C GLU A 44 26.93 -10.38 -7.57
N GLN A 45 27.37 -9.38 -8.35
CA GLN A 45 27.42 -7.99 -7.90
C GLN A 45 26.05 -7.47 -7.45
N ALA A 46 24.98 -7.77 -8.19
CA ALA A 46 23.63 -7.35 -7.84
C ALA A 46 23.09 -8.07 -6.59
N GLU A 47 23.45 -9.33 -6.39
CA GLU A 47 23.09 -10.09 -5.19
C GLU A 47 23.80 -9.55 -3.94
N ASP A 48 25.12 -9.36 -4.03
CA ASP A 48 25.93 -8.85 -2.92
C ASP A 48 25.47 -7.45 -2.53
N ALA A 49 25.32 -6.55 -3.50
CA ALA A 49 24.81 -5.20 -3.24
C ALA A 49 23.41 -5.21 -2.62
N LEU A 50 22.52 -6.11 -3.04
CA LEU A 50 21.19 -6.19 -2.45
C LEU A 50 21.23 -6.71 -1.00
N ILE A 51 22.12 -7.65 -0.70
CA ILE A 51 22.30 -8.22 0.65
C ILE A 51 22.95 -7.19 1.58
N ASP A 52 24.00 -6.53 1.14
CA ASP A 52 24.74 -5.51 1.89
C ASP A 52 23.83 -4.34 2.24
N TRP A 53 23.14 -3.79 1.24
CA TRP A 53 22.17 -2.72 1.47
C TRP A 53 21.08 -3.12 2.48
N LYS A 54 20.56 -4.35 2.36
CA LYS A 54 19.58 -4.87 3.32
C LYS A 54 20.15 -4.95 4.73
N ASN A 55 21.41 -5.36 4.89
CA ASN A 55 22.07 -5.43 6.19
C ASN A 55 22.26 -4.03 6.80
N ASP A 56 22.66 -3.04 5.99
CA ASP A 56 22.83 -1.65 6.44
C ASP A 56 21.51 -1.04 6.92
N MET A 57 20.40 -1.35 6.24
CA MET A 57 19.07 -0.89 6.62
C MET A 57 18.59 -1.45 7.97
N LEU A 58 19.11 -2.59 8.45
CA LEU A 58 18.62 -3.25 9.68
C LEU A 58 18.75 -2.34 10.92
N SER A 59 19.72 -1.43 10.93
CA SER A 59 19.99 -0.52 12.05
C SER A 59 19.02 0.66 12.13
N THR A 60 18.42 1.07 11.01
CA THR A 60 17.74 2.36 10.90
C THR A 60 16.32 2.27 10.37
N TRP A 61 15.92 1.15 9.77
CA TRP A 61 14.64 1.02 9.07
C TRP A 61 13.70 0.00 9.72
N ALA A 62 12.40 0.27 9.61
CA ALA A 62 11.39 -0.71 9.97
C ALA A 62 11.45 -1.93 9.05
N GLY A 63 11.33 -3.13 9.61
CA GLY A 63 11.45 -4.38 8.86
C GLY A 63 10.45 -4.53 7.71
N LYS A 64 9.24 -3.99 7.85
CA LYS A 64 8.24 -3.93 6.78
C LYS A 64 8.72 -3.11 5.58
N THR A 65 9.41 -1.99 5.84
CA THR A 65 9.99 -1.13 4.80
C THR A 65 11.15 -1.82 4.11
N ILE A 66 12.05 -2.46 4.87
CA ILE A 66 13.17 -3.24 4.31
C ILE A 66 12.65 -4.30 3.34
N ARG A 67 11.65 -5.09 3.75
CA ARG A 67 11.06 -6.14 2.89
C ARG A 67 10.45 -5.56 1.61
N LEU A 68 9.68 -4.47 1.73
CA LEU A 68 9.07 -3.81 0.58
C LEU A 68 10.12 -3.33 -0.42
N TYR A 69 11.16 -2.66 0.06
CA TYR A 69 12.20 -2.09 -0.79
C TYR A 69 13.11 -3.17 -1.38
N PHE A 70 13.46 -4.19 -0.61
CA PHE A 70 14.17 -5.38 -1.09
C PHE A 70 13.40 -6.05 -2.23
N THR A 71 12.08 -6.25 -2.07
CA THR A 71 11.23 -6.81 -3.12
C THR A 71 11.19 -5.92 -4.36
N ALA A 72 11.13 -4.60 -4.19
CA ALA A 72 11.13 -3.66 -5.31
C ALA A 72 12.42 -3.74 -6.13
N VAL A 73 13.58 -3.68 -5.48
CA VAL A 73 14.90 -3.75 -6.15
C VAL A 73 15.12 -5.11 -6.79
N LYS A 74 14.76 -6.20 -6.10
CA LYS A 74 14.80 -7.54 -6.68
C LYS A 74 13.93 -7.65 -7.93
N ALA A 75 12.72 -7.08 -7.90
CA ALA A 75 11.83 -7.08 -9.06
C ALA A 75 12.38 -6.25 -10.22
N TRP A 76 13.09 -5.16 -9.94
CA TRP A 76 13.82 -4.37 -10.94
C TRP A 76 14.91 -5.22 -11.64
N PHE A 77 15.75 -5.90 -10.87
CA PHE A 77 16.78 -6.78 -11.45
C PHE A 77 16.17 -7.90 -12.30
N VAL A 78 15.12 -8.57 -11.79
CA VAL A 78 14.43 -9.64 -12.53
C VAL A 78 13.84 -9.12 -13.85
N PHE A 79 13.22 -7.93 -13.85
CA PHE A 79 12.70 -7.30 -15.06
C PHE A 79 13.80 -7.08 -16.11
N ASN A 80 15.00 -6.72 -15.66
CA ASN A 80 16.18 -6.50 -16.49
C ASN A 80 17.00 -7.78 -16.73
N ARG A 81 16.41 -8.96 -16.50
CA ARG A 81 17.00 -10.29 -16.73
C ARG A 81 18.20 -10.62 -15.82
N ILE A 82 18.41 -9.86 -14.75
CA ILE A 82 19.40 -10.13 -13.71
C ILE A 82 18.68 -10.95 -12.62
N ARG A 83 18.87 -12.28 -12.62
CA ARG A 83 18.15 -13.19 -11.72
C ARG A 83 18.82 -13.30 -10.36
N VAL A 84 18.51 -12.35 -9.50
CA VAL A 84 18.91 -12.32 -8.09
C VAL A 84 18.11 -13.37 -7.29
N MET A 85 18.79 -14.34 -6.71
CA MET A 85 18.25 -15.39 -5.83
C MET A 85 18.27 -14.99 -4.34
N ALA A 86 18.97 -13.92 -3.98
CA ALA A 86 19.02 -13.34 -2.64
C ALA A 86 17.64 -13.25 -1.96
N GLN A 87 17.62 -13.55 -0.65
CA GLN A 87 16.41 -13.64 0.16
C GLN A 87 16.42 -12.61 1.29
N CYS A 88 15.27 -12.00 1.56
CA CYS A 88 15.10 -11.04 2.66
C CYS A 88 14.86 -11.78 3.99
N LYS A 89 15.88 -12.47 4.49
CA LYS A 89 15.89 -13.19 5.78
C LYS A 89 16.43 -12.30 6.91
N ASN A 90 16.14 -12.69 8.15
CA ASN A 90 16.63 -12.06 9.38
C ASN A 90 16.21 -10.60 9.57
N VAL A 91 15.14 -10.17 8.91
CA VAL A 91 14.54 -8.85 9.11
C VAL A 91 13.56 -8.92 10.28
N PRO A 92 13.75 -8.12 11.34
CA PRO A 92 12.85 -8.09 12.50
C PRO A 92 11.40 -7.93 12.06
N VAL A 93 10.52 -8.76 12.62
CA VAL A 93 9.08 -8.54 12.47
C VAL A 93 8.77 -7.29 13.29
N SER A 94 8.30 -6.23 12.62
CA SER A 94 7.79 -5.06 13.31
C SER A 94 6.70 -5.50 14.27
N ARG A 95 6.83 -5.17 15.56
CA ARG A 95 5.79 -5.45 16.55
C ARG A 95 4.48 -4.88 16.02
N GLU A 96 3.43 -5.70 16.01
CA GLU A 96 2.08 -5.21 15.80
C GLU A 96 1.75 -4.36 17.01
N ILE A 97 1.91 -3.04 16.86
CA ILE A 97 1.32 -2.11 17.80
C ILE A 97 -0.18 -2.25 17.57
N LEU A 98 -0.91 -2.66 18.62
CA LEU A 98 -2.36 -2.60 18.58
C LEU A 98 -2.72 -1.13 18.46
N ASP A 99 -3.20 -0.74 17.28
CA ASP A 99 -3.74 0.59 17.07
C ASP A 99 -4.87 0.84 18.06
N TYR A 100 -4.93 2.05 18.59
CA TYR A 100 -6.00 2.46 19.49
C TYR A 100 -7.36 2.30 18.80
N ILE A 101 -8.27 1.58 19.46
CA ILE A 101 -9.66 1.42 19.01
C ILE A 101 -10.48 2.51 19.71
N PRO A 102 -11.06 3.48 18.97
CA PRO A 102 -11.85 4.56 19.56
C PRO A 102 -13.05 4.04 20.35
N SER A 103 -13.35 4.67 21.49
CA SER A 103 -14.57 4.37 22.23
C SER A 103 -15.80 5.02 21.59
N ARG A 104 -17.00 4.67 22.06
CA ARG A 104 -18.25 5.32 21.61
C ARG A 104 -18.23 6.83 21.88
N GLU A 105 -17.70 7.22 23.03
CA GLU A 105 -17.55 8.62 23.44
C GLU A 105 -16.58 9.37 22.52
N ASP A 106 -15.49 8.74 22.07
CA ASP A 106 -14.57 9.36 21.10
C ASP A 106 -15.24 9.58 19.75
N VAL A 107 -15.98 8.57 19.25
CA VAL A 107 -16.72 8.70 17.99
C VAL A 107 -17.77 9.81 18.12
N GLN A 108 -18.47 9.89 19.24
CA GLN A 108 -19.43 10.97 19.49
C GLN A 108 -18.76 12.34 19.49
N ARG A 109 -17.61 12.50 20.16
CA ARG A 109 -16.82 13.75 20.13
C ARG A 109 -16.39 14.13 18.72
N LEU A 110 -15.94 13.16 17.91
CA LEU A 110 -15.58 13.37 16.51
C LEU A 110 -16.77 13.84 15.68
N LEU A 111 -17.93 13.23 15.89
CA LEU A 111 -19.17 13.64 15.23
C LEU A 111 -19.54 15.07 15.64
N ASP A 112 -19.62 15.37 16.94
CA ASP A 112 -20.07 16.67 17.45
C ASP A 112 -19.19 17.83 16.96
N GLY A 113 -17.87 17.62 16.85
CA GLY A 113 -16.92 18.61 16.36
C GLY A 113 -16.83 18.76 14.84
N SER A 114 -17.52 17.92 14.06
CA SER A 114 -17.34 17.83 12.61
C SER A 114 -18.42 18.55 11.80
N LYS A 115 -18.04 19.06 10.61
CA LYS A 115 -19.00 19.54 9.59
C LYS A 115 -19.83 18.38 9.04
N LEU A 116 -21.00 18.66 8.48
CA LEU A 116 -21.95 17.64 7.99
C LEU A 116 -21.30 16.57 7.08
N HIS A 117 -20.48 16.98 6.10
CA HIS A 117 -19.81 16.02 5.19
C HIS A 117 -18.81 15.12 5.93
N HIS A 118 -18.09 15.64 6.92
CA HIS A 118 -17.21 14.84 7.76
C HIS A 118 -17.98 13.92 8.70
N LYS A 119 -19.11 14.38 9.26
CA LYS A 119 -20.01 13.55 10.08
C LYS A 119 -20.46 12.30 9.32
N VAL A 120 -20.87 12.46 8.06
CA VAL A 120 -21.27 11.34 7.20
C VAL A 120 -20.10 10.38 6.98
N ALA A 121 -18.91 10.89 6.66
CA ALA A 121 -17.73 10.04 6.46
C ALA A 121 -17.32 9.29 7.75
N ILE A 122 -17.33 9.96 8.90
CA ILE A 122 -17.04 9.36 10.21
C ILE A 122 -18.07 8.29 10.55
N ALA A 123 -19.35 8.56 10.36
CA ALA A 123 -20.42 7.58 10.57
C ALA A 123 -20.25 6.35 9.66
N LEU A 124 -19.94 6.58 8.37
CA LEU A 124 -19.65 5.49 7.44
C LEU A 124 -18.48 4.63 7.95
N LEU A 125 -17.37 5.24 8.35
CA LEU A 125 -16.22 4.52 8.87
C LEU A 125 -16.52 3.74 10.16
N ALA A 126 -17.21 4.38 11.11
CA ALA A 126 -17.46 3.82 12.43
C ALA A 126 -18.48 2.67 12.42
N PHE A 127 -19.52 2.77 11.57
CA PHE A 127 -20.67 1.86 11.65
C PHE A 127 -20.72 0.83 10.52
N SER A 128 -20.20 1.12 9.33
CA SER A 128 -20.27 0.17 8.20
C SER A 128 -19.05 -0.75 8.05
N GLY A 129 -17.96 -0.47 8.77
CA GLY A 129 -16.69 -1.19 8.61
C GLY A 129 -15.99 -0.93 7.28
N LEU A 130 -16.44 0.06 6.49
CA LEU A 130 -15.77 0.47 5.25
C LEU A 130 -14.38 1.06 5.55
N ARG A 131 -13.44 0.86 4.64
CA ARG A 131 -12.13 1.53 4.71
C ARG A 131 -12.27 2.98 4.27
N PRO A 132 -11.37 3.89 4.70
CA PRO A 132 -11.38 5.29 4.26
C PRO A 132 -11.42 5.49 2.75
N VAL A 133 -10.64 4.70 2.00
CA VAL A 133 -10.66 4.76 0.53
C VAL A 133 -12.01 4.35 -0.06
N ASP A 134 -12.70 3.39 0.58
CA ASP A 134 -13.99 2.91 0.11
C ASP A 134 -15.11 3.93 0.35
N VAL A 135 -15.01 4.71 1.43
CA VAL A 135 -15.92 5.82 1.75
C VAL A 135 -15.77 6.96 0.75
N ILE A 136 -14.53 7.31 0.38
CA ILE A 136 -14.26 8.40 -0.59
C ILE A 136 -14.78 8.03 -1.98
N GLU A 137 -14.64 6.76 -2.37
CA GLU A 137 -15.09 6.26 -3.67
C GLU A 137 -16.56 5.79 -3.66
N LEU A 138 -17.36 6.16 -2.66
CA LEU A 138 -18.76 5.75 -2.57
C LEU A 138 -19.62 6.56 -3.54
N GLU A 139 -20.40 5.87 -4.38
CA GLU A 139 -21.33 6.48 -5.33
C GLU A 139 -22.77 6.19 -4.95
N TYR A 140 -23.71 7.03 -5.42
CA TYR A 140 -25.15 6.81 -5.21
C TYR A 140 -25.59 5.41 -5.68
N GLN A 141 -24.98 4.88 -6.75
CA GLN A 141 -25.27 3.54 -7.26
C GLN A 141 -25.04 2.42 -6.23
N ASN A 142 -24.18 2.65 -5.23
CA ASN A 142 -23.88 1.68 -4.18
C ASN A 142 -24.98 1.58 -3.12
N ILE A 143 -25.85 2.60 -3.01
CA ILE A 143 -26.92 2.67 -1.98
C ILE A 143 -28.32 2.86 -2.55
N LYS A 144 -28.44 3.14 -3.86
CA LYS A 144 -29.72 3.47 -4.52
C LYS A 144 -30.81 2.43 -4.30
N ARG A 145 -30.45 1.15 -4.14
CA ARG A 145 -31.42 0.07 -4.01
C ARG A 145 -32.13 0.17 -2.68
N SER A 146 -31.37 0.20 -1.58
CA SER A 146 -31.92 0.35 -0.23
C SER A 146 -32.71 1.65 -0.07
N LEU A 147 -32.27 2.74 -0.70
CA LEU A 147 -33.02 4.00 -0.66
C LEU A 147 -34.37 3.94 -1.40
N ARG A 148 -34.47 3.17 -2.49
CA ARG A 148 -35.72 3.03 -3.26
C ARG A 148 -36.69 2.06 -2.64
N GLU A 149 -36.14 1.03 -2.00
CA GLU A 149 -36.92 -0.01 -1.32
C GLU A 149 -37.32 0.42 0.12
N ASP A 150 -36.97 1.64 0.54
CA ASP A 150 -37.25 2.23 1.86
C ASP A 150 -36.86 1.30 3.01
N HIS A 151 -35.69 0.65 2.88
CA HIS A 151 -35.20 -0.23 3.92
C HIS A 151 -34.81 0.58 5.17
N GLU A 152 -35.24 0.10 6.34
CA GLU A 152 -34.85 0.65 7.64
C GLU A 152 -33.33 0.65 7.84
N VAL A 153 -32.64 -0.35 7.26
CA VAL A 153 -31.18 -0.47 7.24
C VAL A 153 -30.66 -0.28 5.82
N LEU A 154 -29.75 0.67 5.63
CA LEU A 154 -29.15 0.96 4.34
C LEU A 154 -28.04 -0.05 4.04
N SER A 155 -28.27 -0.87 3.01
CA SER A 155 -27.22 -1.74 2.49
C SER A 155 -26.32 -0.98 1.51
N ILE A 156 -25.01 -1.16 1.68
CA ILE A 156 -23.98 -0.60 0.83
C ILE A 156 -23.36 -1.73 0.02
N LEU A 157 -23.53 -1.70 -1.31
CA LEU A 157 -22.94 -2.69 -2.22
C LEU A 157 -21.77 -2.06 -2.99
N LYS A 158 -20.55 -2.46 -2.65
CA LYS A 158 -19.33 -1.95 -3.30
C LYS A 158 -18.48 -3.09 -3.82
N ARG A 159 -17.98 -2.97 -5.06
CA ARG A 159 -17.03 -3.92 -5.64
C ARG A 159 -15.61 -3.40 -5.46
N HIS A 160 -14.77 -4.14 -4.73
CA HIS A 160 -13.41 -3.72 -4.46
C HIS A 160 -12.56 -3.79 -5.74
N ARG A 161 -11.91 -2.69 -6.11
CA ARG A 161 -11.20 -2.53 -7.40
C ARG A 161 -10.10 -3.57 -7.60
N LYS A 162 -9.33 -3.86 -6.54
CA LYS A 162 -8.16 -4.76 -6.60
C LYS A 162 -8.52 -6.24 -6.59
N THR A 163 -9.45 -6.66 -5.74
CA THR A 163 -9.80 -8.09 -5.57
C THR A 163 -10.99 -8.51 -6.40
N ARG A 164 -11.73 -7.55 -6.99
CA ARG A 164 -12.99 -7.77 -7.74
C ARG A 164 -14.12 -8.41 -6.93
N GLN A 165 -13.93 -8.59 -5.62
CA GLN A 165 -14.91 -9.11 -4.69
C GLN A 165 -15.95 -8.04 -4.34
N TRP A 166 -17.17 -8.48 -4.05
CA TRP A 166 -18.23 -7.62 -3.53
C TRP A 166 -18.12 -7.52 -2.01
N TYR A 167 -18.26 -6.29 -1.52
CA TYR A 167 -18.40 -5.97 -0.11
C TYR A 167 -19.82 -5.49 0.13
N VAL A 168 -20.43 -6.03 1.18
CA VAL A 168 -21.76 -5.63 1.65
C VAL A 168 -21.57 -5.02 3.03
N GLY A 169 -21.87 -3.73 3.14
CA GLY A 169 -21.93 -3.01 4.42
C GLY A 169 -23.37 -2.67 4.78
N PHE A 170 -23.60 -2.33 6.04
CA PHE A 170 -24.91 -1.93 6.57
C PHE A 170 -24.73 -0.68 7.44
N ILE A 171 -25.67 0.26 7.34
CA ILE A 171 -25.81 1.44 8.21
C ILE A 171 -27.26 1.58 8.62
#